data_AF-A0A350I9V4-F1
#
_entry.id   AF-A0A350I9V4-F1
#
_cell.length_a   1.000
_cell.length_b   1.000
_cell.length_c   1.000
_cell.angle_alpha   90.00
_cell.angle_beta   90.00
_cell.angle_gamma   90.00
#
_symmetry.space_group_name_H-M   'P 1'
#
loop_
_entity.id
_entity.type
_entity.pdbx_description
1 polymer ?
#
loop_
_entity_poly.entity_id
_entity_poly.type
_entity_poly.pdbx_seq_one_letter_code
_entity_poly.pdbx_strand_id
1 'polypeptide(L)'
;ISAGGTAVWEFIPFAHNEHQLEEAERLSKEIGFSEFVIRKSNRKWSKNTRTWSFTNTKGETVNLGAPTEKNLGSGVKNKSERKETKIKTIRCQYKESKGVFINCDGVLHRCCYIPADLYKPKNETTEDTYLLAAEFDLTNTMNLLTLESGDILRLSKSNSFFDQLESEWKSCGPYVCQKNCGLKISGSDRIKQ
;
A
#
# COMPACT_ATOMS: atom_id res chain seq x y z
N ILE A 1 -16.77 1.78 -15.47
CA ILE A 1 -18.01 1.88 -14.65
C ILE A 1 -19.21 1.25 -15.36
N SER A 2 -19.39 1.50 -16.66
CA SER A 2 -20.53 1.03 -17.45
C SER A 2 -20.80 -0.49 -17.45
N ALA A 3 -19.82 -1.31 -17.04
CA ALA A 3 -19.99 -2.76 -16.83
C ALA A 3 -20.62 -3.12 -15.46
N GLY A 4 -21.18 -2.15 -14.73
CA GLY A 4 -21.91 -2.36 -13.47
C GLY A 4 -21.08 -2.27 -12.18
N GLY A 5 -19.80 -1.93 -12.27
CA GLY A 5 -18.92 -1.75 -11.11
C GLY A 5 -18.95 -0.33 -10.56
N THR A 6 -18.97 -0.18 -9.24
CA THR A 6 -18.79 1.10 -8.54
C THR A 6 -17.30 1.46 -8.47
N ALA A 7 -16.94 2.67 -8.89
CA ALA A 7 -15.56 3.14 -8.87
C ALA A 7 -15.45 4.49 -8.14
N VAL A 8 -14.43 4.62 -7.31
CA VAL A 8 -14.06 5.85 -6.60
C VAL A 8 -12.73 6.34 -7.15
N TRP A 9 -12.65 7.63 -7.47
CA TRP A 9 -11.39 8.27 -7.88
C TRP A 9 -10.73 8.91 -6.66
N GLU A 10 -9.62 8.32 -6.19
CA GLU A 10 -8.77 8.96 -5.19
C GLU A 10 -7.67 9.81 -5.87
N PHE A 11 -7.69 11.13 -5.67
CA PHE A 11 -6.68 12.05 -6.16
C PHE A 11 -5.70 12.43 -5.04
N ILE A 12 -4.40 12.23 -5.26
CA ILE A 12 -3.36 12.63 -4.31
C ILE A 12 -2.71 13.93 -4.81
N PRO A 13 -2.93 15.07 -4.12
CA PRO A 13 -2.38 16.35 -4.54
C PRO A 13 -0.90 16.51 -4.18
N PHE A 14 -0.16 17.06 -5.13
CA PHE A 14 1.24 17.49 -5.08
C PHE A 14 1.35 18.87 -5.75
N ALA A 15 2.45 19.58 -5.51
CA ALA A 15 2.69 20.88 -6.14
C ALA A 15 2.52 20.86 -7.68
N HIS A 16 2.96 19.78 -8.33
CA HIS A 16 2.95 19.67 -9.78
C HIS A 16 1.57 19.31 -10.38
N ASN A 17 0.59 18.87 -9.60
CA ASN A 17 -0.71 18.41 -10.12
C ASN A 17 -1.93 19.02 -9.43
N GLU A 18 -1.79 19.72 -8.29
CA GLU A 18 -2.97 20.18 -7.54
C GLU A 18 -3.81 21.22 -8.29
N HIS A 19 -3.22 21.91 -9.26
CA HIS A 19 -3.93 22.82 -10.16
C HIS A 19 -4.92 22.09 -11.09
N GLN A 20 -4.82 20.76 -11.21
CA GLN A 20 -5.70 19.92 -12.03
C GLN A 20 -6.91 19.38 -11.25
N LEU A 21 -7.07 19.73 -9.97
CA LEU A 21 -8.12 19.15 -9.11
C LEU A 21 -9.53 19.38 -9.65
N GLU A 22 -9.85 20.59 -10.08
CA GLU A 22 -11.18 20.93 -10.60
C GLU A 22 -11.48 20.17 -11.90
N GLU A 23 -10.48 20.08 -12.79
CA GLU A 23 -10.56 19.32 -14.03
C GLU A 23 -10.78 17.83 -13.75
N ALA A 24 -9.99 17.24 -12.86
CA ALA A 24 -10.08 15.84 -12.50
C ALA A 24 -11.43 15.50 -11.83
N GLU A 25 -11.94 16.39 -10.98
CA GLU A 25 -13.25 16.21 -10.36
C GLU A 25 -14.37 16.25 -11.40
N ARG A 26 -14.35 17.22 -12.33
CA ARG A 26 -15.33 17.29 -13.42
C ARG A 26 -15.29 16.05 -14.29
N LEU A 27 -14.10 15.62 -14.70
CA LEU A 27 -13.90 14.42 -15.51
C LEU A 27 -14.36 13.16 -14.79
N SER A 28 -14.15 13.05 -13.48
CA SER A 28 -14.62 11.91 -12.69
C SER A 28 -16.15 11.76 -12.75
N LYS A 29 -16.88 12.88 -12.69
CA LYS A 29 -18.35 12.91 -12.79
C LYS A 29 -18.82 12.54 -14.19
N GLU A 30 -18.15 13.08 -15.22
CA GLU A 30 -18.45 12.78 -16.63
C GLU A 30 -18.27 11.30 -16.96
N ILE A 31 -17.19 10.68 -16.47
CA ILE A 31 -16.92 9.24 -16.65
C ILE A 31 -17.88 8.37 -15.81
N GLY A 32 -18.49 8.94 -14.77
CA GLY A 32 -19.47 8.27 -13.91
C GLY A 32 -18.88 7.62 -12.65
N PHE A 33 -17.76 8.10 -12.14
CA PHE A 33 -17.27 7.67 -10.82
C PHE A 33 -18.31 8.01 -9.74
N SER A 34 -18.48 7.13 -8.76
CA SER A 34 -19.47 7.34 -7.68
C SER A 34 -19.01 8.40 -6.67
N GLU A 35 -17.70 8.60 -6.55
CA GLU A 35 -17.10 9.54 -5.62
C GLU A 35 -15.74 10.02 -6.13
N PHE A 36 -15.41 11.28 -5.85
CA PHE A 36 -14.09 11.87 -6.05
C PHE A 36 -13.51 12.27 -4.69
N VAL A 37 -12.40 11.67 -4.30
CA VAL A 37 -11.81 11.81 -2.96
C VAL A 37 -10.44 12.43 -3.06
N ILE A 38 -10.23 13.55 -2.36
CA ILE A 38 -8.90 14.14 -2.21
C ILE A 38 -8.16 13.41 -1.07
N ARG A 39 -7.19 12.57 -1.43
CA ARG A 39 -6.35 11.84 -0.48
C ARG A 39 -5.11 12.64 -0.12
N LYS A 40 -5.17 13.35 1.01
CA LYS A 40 -4.03 14.11 1.55
C LYS A 40 -2.85 13.18 1.89
N SER A 41 -1.66 13.56 1.46
CA SER A 41 -0.44 12.75 1.59
C SER A 41 0.10 12.71 3.02
N ASN A 42 0.41 11.51 3.53
CA ASN A 42 1.07 11.30 4.83
C ASN A 42 2.61 11.51 4.80
N ARG A 43 3.16 12.04 3.70
CA ARG A 43 4.60 12.27 3.56
C ARG A 43 5.09 13.29 4.58
N LYS A 44 6.34 13.12 5.01
CA LYS A 44 7.02 14.04 5.92
C LYS A 44 7.62 15.19 5.12
N TRP A 45 6.80 16.18 4.82
CA TRP A 45 7.25 17.39 4.13
C TRP A 45 8.24 18.16 4.98
N SER A 46 9.38 18.51 4.39
CA SER A 46 10.34 19.44 4.99
C SER A 46 9.68 20.78 5.23
N LYS A 47 9.77 21.29 6.47
CA LYS A 47 9.19 22.60 6.84
C LYS A 47 9.85 23.75 6.07
N ASN A 48 11.14 23.64 5.78
CA ASN A 48 11.91 24.73 5.16
C ASN A 48 11.75 24.73 3.64
N THR A 49 11.87 23.56 3.01
CA THR A 49 11.90 23.45 1.54
C THR A 49 10.53 23.12 0.94
N ARG A 50 9.52 22.78 1.75
CA ARG A 50 8.22 22.23 1.30
C ARG A 50 8.37 21.04 0.35
N THR A 51 9.44 20.26 0.50
CA THR A 51 9.69 19.08 -0.32
C THR A 51 9.75 17.81 0.52
N TRP A 52 9.49 16.66 -0.11
CA TRP A 52 9.81 15.35 0.43
C TRP A 52 10.79 14.66 -0.51
N SER A 53 11.98 14.36 0.01
CA SER A 53 13.05 13.70 -0.72
C SER A 53 13.03 12.19 -0.47
N PHE A 54 13.24 11.40 -1.51
CA PHE A 54 13.38 9.95 -1.40
C PHE A 54 14.33 9.41 -2.46
N THR A 55 14.90 8.24 -2.17
CA THR A 55 15.72 7.49 -3.13
C THR A 55 14.83 6.52 -3.89
N ASN A 56 14.83 6.60 -5.21
CA ASN A 56 14.08 5.66 -6.07
C ASN A 56 14.82 4.33 -6.22
N THR A 57 14.23 3.38 -6.95
CA THR A 57 14.81 2.05 -7.20
C THR A 57 16.10 2.09 -8.03
N LYS A 58 16.41 3.20 -8.71
CA LYS A 58 17.66 3.43 -9.44
C LYS A 58 18.77 4.05 -8.57
N GLY A 59 18.50 4.33 -7.30
CA GLY A 59 19.45 5.01 -6.41
C GLY A 59 19.47 6.53 -6.55
N GLU A 60 18.59 7.12 -7.36
CA GLU A 60 18.54 8.57 -7.58
C GLU A 60 17.71 9.24 -6.47
N THR A 61 18.14 10.42 -6.02
CA THR A 61 17.37 11.23 -5.07
C THR A 61 16.37 12.10 -5.82
N VAL A 62 15.08 11.90 -5.54
CA VAL A 62 13.97 12.64 -6.16
C VAL A 62 13.30 13.53 -5.11
N ASN A 63 12.96 14.76 -5.49
CA ASN A 63 12.28 15.73 -4.65
C ASN A 63 10.84 15.94 -5.13
N LEU A 64 9.85 15.63 -4.29
CA LEU A 64 8.45 15.96 -4.54
C LEU A 64 8.07 17.25 -3.81
N GLY A 65 7.41 18.18 -4.50
CA GLY A 65 6.84 19.37 -3.90
C GLY A 65 5.53 19.08 -3.17
N ALA A 66 5.39 19.60 -1.95
CA ALA A 66 4.16 19.55 -1.17
C ALA A 66 3.06 20.38 -1.85
N PRO A 67 1.78 19.94 -1.77
CA PRO A 67 0.68 20.77 -2.23
C PRO A 67 0.50 22.03 -1.35
N THR A 68 -0.43 22.90 -1.72
CA THR A 68 -0.93 24.01 -0.90
C THR A 68 -1.44 23.56 0.47
N GLU A 69 -1.49 24.48 1.44
CA GLU A 69 -1.95 24.20 2.82
C GLU A 69 -3.35 23.57 2.87
N LYS A 70 -4.25 23.99 1.97
CA LYS A 70 -5.60 23.41 1.83
C LYS A 70 -5.56 21.88 1.69
N ASN A 71 -4.59 21.39 0.93
CA ASN A 71 -4.43 20.00 0.51
C ASN A 71 -3.28 19.29 1.23
N LEU A 72 -2.58 20.00 2.12
CA LEU A 72 -1.48 19.44 2.88
C LEU A 72 -2.00 18.43 3.90
N GLY A 73 -1.39 17.24 3.91
CA GLY A 73 -1.67 16.24 4.93
C GLY A 73 -1.02 16.59 6.25
N SER A 74 -1.65 16.19 7.35
CA SER A 74 -1.08 16.28 8.70
C SER A 74 0.04 15.25 8.84
N GLY A 75 1.22 15.54 8.28
CA GLY A 75 2.41 14.72 8.36
C GLY A 75 3.00 14.63 9.77
N VAL A 76 2.18 14.36 10.79
CA VAL A 76 2.58 14.09 12.17
C VAL A 76 1.58 13.12 12.80
N LYS A 77 1.96 11.85 12.91
CA LYS A 77 1.92 11.21 14.22
C LYS A 77 3.38 11.05 14.63
N ASN A 78 3.74 11.57 15.80
CA ASN A 78 4.98 11.19 16.46
C ASN A 78 5.04 9.67 16.38
N LYS A 79 6.11 9.12 15.80
CA LYS A 79 6.45 7.71 16.06
C LYS A 79 6.68 7.71 17.56
N SER A 80 5.66 7.38 18.36
CA SER A 80 5.90 6.86 19.69
C SER A 80 6.94 5.78 19.49
N GLU A 81 8.08 5.90 20.17
CA GLU A 81 9.11 4.88 20.20
C GLU A 81 8.42 3.53 20.21
N ARG A 82 8.66 2.74 19.15
CA ARG A 82 8.02 1.44 19.01
C ARG A 82 8.67 0.58 20.08
N LYS A 83 8.13 0.58 21.30
CA LYS A 83 8.47 -0.42 22.31
C LYS A 83 8.32 -1.77 21.65
N GLU A 84 9.39 -2.56 21.67
CA GLU A 84 9.39 -3.94 21.22
C GLU A 84 8.24 -4.65 21.94
N THR A 85 7.19 -4.90 21.17
CA THR A 85 5.98 -5.54 21.65
C THR A 85 5.91 -6.80 20.83
N LYS A 86 6.09 -7.94 21.50
CA LYS A 86 6.06 -9.25 20.86
C LYS A 86 4.74 -9.39 20.11
N ILE A 87 4.82 -9.40 18.78
CA ILE A 87 3.67 -9.62 17.91
C ILE A 87 3.26 -11.08 18.10
N LYS A 88 2.01 -11.32 18.48
CA LYS A 88 1.51 -12.68 18.72
C LYS A 88 0.74 -13.22 17.52
N THR A 89 0.08 -12.35 16.76
CA THR A 89 -0.74 -12.74 15.61
C THR A 89 -0.82 -11.63 14.55
N ILE A 90 -1.07 -12.03 13.32
CA ILE A 90 -1.28 -11.16 12.16
C ILE A 90 -2.78 -11.08 11.86
N ARG A 91 -3.35 -9.88 11.89
CA ARG A 91 -4.73 -9.60 11.46
C ARG A 91 -4.72 -9.05 10.04
N CYS A 92 -4.76 -9.94 9.05
CA CYS A 92 -4.60 -9.57 7.64
C CYS A 92 -5.81 -8.77 7.11
N GLN A 93 -5.55 -7.58 6.56
CA GLN A 93 -6.57 -6.70 5.99
C GLN A 93 -7.32 -7.33 4.81
N TYR A 94 -6.62 -8.09 3.96
CA TYR A 94 -7.26 -8.80 2.83
C TYR A 94 -8.34 -9.76 3.32
N LYS A 95 -8.11 -10.47 4.43
CA LYS A 95 -9.09 -11.43 4.95
C LYS A 95 -10.39 -10.77 5.38
N GLU A 96 -10.36 -9.47 5.71
CA GLU A 96 -11.51 -8.68 6.14
C GLU A 96 -12.22 -8.01 4.98
N SER A 97 -11.49 -7.27 4.14
CA SER A 97 -12.10 -6.48 3.07
C SER A 97 -12.29 -7.26 1.76
N LYS A 98 -11.52 -8.35 1.58
CA LYS A 98 -11.37 -9.08 0.30
C LYS A 98 -10.95 -8.20 -0.88
N GLY A 99 -10.45 -6.99 -0.59
CA GLY A 99 -10.00 -6.03 -1.59
C GLY A 99 -8.63 -6.40 -2.13
N VAL A 100 -8.45 -6.34 -3.44
CA VAL A 100 -7.15 -6.50 -4.09
C VAL A 100 -6.57 -5.15 -4.49
N PHE A 101 -5.25 -5.11 -4.64
CA PHE A 101 -4.50 -3.97 -5.11
C PHE A 101 -3.79 -4.35 -6.40
N ILE A 102 -3.88 -3.51 -7.43
CA ILE A 102 -3.15 -3.67 -8.68
C ILE A 102 -2.18 -2.49 -8.76
N ASN A 103 -0.88 -2.78 -8.89
CA ASN A 103 0.13 -1.73 -9.01
C ASN A 103 0.16 -1.12 -10.43
N CYS A 104 1.00 -0.12 -10.66
CA CYS A 104 1.11 0.54 -11.96
C CYS A 104 1.65 -0.37 -13.07
N ASP A 105 2.33 -1.46 -12.71
CA ASP A 105 2.90 -2.43 -13.63
C ASP A 105 1.90 -3.55 -14.01
N GLY A 106 0.65 -3.45 -13.53
CA GLY A 106 -0.41 -4.42 -13.79
C GLY A 106 -0.38 -5.66 -12.88
N VAL A 107 0.51 -5.71 -11.89
CA VAL A 107 0.66 -6.85 -10.99
C VAL A 107 -0.42 -6.81 -9.90
N LEU A 108 -1.15 -7.92 -9.79
CA LEU A 108 -2.21 -8.13 -8.80
C LEU A 108 -1.62 -8.57 -7.45
N HIS A 109 -1.99 -7.88 -6.39
CA HIS A 109 -1.63 -8.19 -5.00
C HIS A 109 -2.90 -8.24 -4.12
N ARG A 110 -2.93 -9.10 -3.10
CA ARG A 110 -3.99 -9.06 -2.06
C ARG A 110 -3.77 -7.94 -1.04
N CYS A 111 -2.60 -7.33 -1.03
CA CYS A 111 -2.22 -6.33 -0.05
C CYS A 111 -1.35 -5.27 -0.70
N CYS A 112 -1.67 -3.98 -0.52
CA CYS A 112 -0.91 -2.87 -1.08
C CYS A 112 0.46 -2.65 -0.40
N TYR A 113 0.68 -3.19 0.80
CA TYR A 113 1.96 -3.05 1.50
C TYR A 113 3.09 -3.85 0.87
N ILE A 114 2.79 -5.00 0.24
CA ILE A 114 3.77 -5.83 -0.46
C ILE A 114 4.44 -5.06 -1.62
N PRO A 115 3.72 -4.57 -2.64
CA PRO A 115 4.35 -3.81 -3.72
C PRO A 115 4.96 -2.51 -3.20
N ALA A 116 4.39 -1.89 -2.16
CA ALA A 116 4.98 -0.71 -1.56
C ALA A 116 6.39 -0.95 -0.99
N ASP A 117 6.74 -2.16 -0.55
CA ASP A 117 8.11 -2.51 -0.15
C ASP A 117 9.00 -2.86 -1.35
N LEU A 118 8.45 -3.44 -2.42
CA LEU A 118 9.17 -3.69 -3.68
C LEU A 118 9.56 -2.41 -4.45
N TYR A 119 8.93 -1.27 -4.15
CA TYR A 119 9.34 0.04 -4.67
C TYR A 119 10.36 0.78 -3.77
N LYS A 120 10.82 0.16 -2.68
CA LYS A 120 11.86 0.71 -1.79
C LYS A 120 13.18 0.00 -2.01
N PRO A 121 14.34 0.65 -1.75
CA PRO A 121 15.62 -0.05 -1.75
C PRO A 121 15.62 -1.30 -0.85
N LYS A 122 16.26 -2.36 -1.32
CA LYS A 122 16.42 -3.62 -0.60
C LYS A 122 17.28 -3.41 0.65
N ASN A 123 16.76 -3.78 1.82
CA ASN A 123 17.41 -3.66 3.13
C ASN A 123 16.81 -4.68 4.11
N GLU A 124 17.30 -4.73 5.35
CA GLU A 124 16.85 -5.68 6.39
C GLU A 124 15.33 -5.74 6.61
N THR A 125 14.60 -4.66 6.36
CA THR A 125 13.14 -4.58 6.55
C THR A 125 12.32 -4.90 5.31
N THR A 126 12.96 -5.04 4.15
CA THR A 126 12.30 -5.35 2.87
C THR A 126 12.80 -6.65 2.23
N GLU A 127 13.94 -7.17 2.70
CA GLU A 127 14.62 -8.36 2.18
C GLU A 127 13.70 -9.56 1.99
N ASP A 128 12.94 -9.92 3.04
CA ASP A 128 12.03 -11.07 3.02
C ASP A 128 10.94 -10.93 1.95
N THR A 129 10.42 -9.73 1.77
CA THR A 129 9.40 -9.41 0.77
C THR A 129 9.97 -9.52 -0.64
N TYR A 130 11.23 -9.09 -0.84
CA TYR A 130 11.94 -9.27 -2.11
C TYR A 130 12.21 -10.75 -2.42
N LEU A 131 12.65 -11.54 -1.44
CA LEU A 131 12.93 -12.96 -1.61
C LEU A 131 11.65 -13.72 -1.98
N LEU A 132 10.56 -13.49 -1.24
CA LEU A 132 9.25 -14.06 -1.56
C LEU A 132 8.74 -13.63 -2.95
N ALA A 133 8.84 -12.35 -3.29
CA ALA A 133 8.38 -11.90 -4.59
C ALA A 133 9.15 -12.53 -5.75
N ALA A 134 10.46 -12.75 -5.58
CA ALA A 134 11.32 -13.40 -6.57
C ALA A 134 11.07 -14.91 -6.66
N GLU A 135 10.91 -15.60 -5.53
CA GLU A 135 10.63 -17.05 -5.49
C GLU A 135 9.36 -17.42 -6.28
N PHE A 136 8.32 -16.59 -6.19
CA PHE A 136 7.03 -16.81 -6.85
C PHE A 136 6.87 -16.08 -8.19
N ASP A 137 7.93 -15.41 -8.65
CA ASP A 137 7.96 -14.64 -9.89
C ASP A 137 6.71 -13.74 -10.07
N LEU A 138 6.36 -12.98 -9.03
CA LEU A 138 5.09 -12.25 -8.94
C LEU A 138 4.84 -11.34 -10.15
N THR A 139 5.89 -10.71 -10.66
CA THR A 139 5.82 -9.78 -11.78
C THR A 139 5.26 -10.44 -13.04
N ASN A 140 5.47 -11.76 -13.22
CA ASN A 140 4.96 -12.49 -14.38
C ASN A 140 3.72 -13.30 -14.03
N THR A 141 3.68 -13.96 -12.86
CA THR A 141 2.60 -14.87 -12.48
C THR A 141 1.30 -14.17 -12.08
N MET A 142 1.37 -12.87 -11.76
CA MET A 142 0.25 -12.07 -11.29
C MET A 142 -0.05 -10.84 -12.16
N ASN A 143 0.52 -10.75 -13.37
CA ASN A 143 0.37 -9.57 -14.23
C ASN A 143 -0.90 -9.62 -15.07
N LEU A 144 -1.82 -8.68 -14.85
CA LEU A 144 -3.09 -8.64 -15.58
C LEU A 144 -2.94 -8.39 -17.09
N LEU A 145 -1.78 -7.92 -17.55
CA LEU A 145 -1.50 -7.74 -18.97
C LEU A 145 -1.19 -9.07 -19.69
N THR A 146 -0.82 -10.10 -18.94
CA THR A 146 -0.50 -11.44 -19.47
C THR A 146 -1.54 -12.49 -19.09
N LEU A 147 -2.41 -12.18 -18.12
CA LEU A 147 -3.42 -13.08 -17.59
C LEU A 147 -4.68 -13.14 -18.44
N GLU A 148 -5.40 -14.26 -18.34
CA GLU A 148 -6.65 -14.50 -19.04
C GLU A 148 -7.85 -13.89 -18.30
N SER A 149 -8.98 -13.81 -19.01
CA SER A 149 -10.24 -13.34 -18.43
C SER A 149 -10.65 -14.22 -17.24
N GLY A 150 -10.95 -13.58 -16.10
CA GLY A 150 -11.36 -14.27 -14.87
C GLY A 150 -10.21 -14.54 -13.89
N ASP A 151 -8.96 -14.33 -14.28
CA ASP A 151 -7.81 -14.59 -13.42
C ASP A 151 -7.76 -13.69 -12.18
N ILE A 152 -8.29 -12.47 -12.24
CA ILE A 152 -8.45 -11.61 -11.06
C ILE A 152 -9.21 -12.34 -9.96
N LEU A 153 -10.33 -12.99 -10.29
CA LEU A 153 -11.16 -13.70 -9.30
C LEU A 153 -10.49 -14.99 -8.82
N ARG A 154 -9.79 -15.71 -9.70
CA ARG A 154 -9.08 -16.94 -9.36
C ARG A 154 -7.90 -16.65 -8.43
N LEU A 155 -7.00 -15.77 -8.85
CA LEU A 155 -5.76 -15.43 -8.15
C LEU A 155 -6.02 -14.64 -6.85
N SER A 156 -7.08 -13.83 -6.82
CA SER A 156 -7.50 -13.20 -5.57
C SER A 156 -7.93 -14.22 -4.53
N LYS A 157 -8.50 -15.38 -4.91
CA LYS A 157 -8.96 -16.41 -3.96
C LYS A 157 -7.85 -17.38 -3.54
N SER A 158 -7.07 -17.90 -4.49
CA SER A 158 -6.00 -18.87 -4.20
C SER A 158 -4.81 -18.69 -5.15
N ASN A 159 -3.60 -18.68 -4.59
CA ASN A 159 -2.35 -18.91 -5.29
C ASN A 159 -1.24 -19.25 -4.30
N SER A 160 -0.19 -19.89 -4.80
CA SER A 160 0.91 -20.42 -4.00
C SER A 160 1.67 -19.33 -3.22
N PHE A 161 1.83 -18.14 -3.80
CA PHE A 161 2.46 -17.01 -3.09
C PHE A 161 1.71 -16.64 -1.81
N PHE A 162 0.38 -16.49 -1.88
CA PHE A 162 -0.38 -16.14 -0.69
C PHE A 162 -0.52 -17.31 0.28
N ASP A 163 -0.56 -18.55 -0.21
CA ASP A 163 -0.55 -19.72 0.67
C ASP A 163 0.76 -19.78 1.48
N GLN A 164 1.89 -19.48 0.83
CA GLN A 164 3.19 -19.33 1.50
C GLN A 164 3.18 -18.16 2.49
N LEU A 165 2.71 -16.97 2.07
CA LEU A 165 2.61 -15.78 2.91
C LEU A 165 1.78 -16.05 4.18
N GLU A 166 0.65 -16.75 4.04
CA GLU A 166 -0.21 -17.13 5.18
C GLU A 166 0.48 -18.13 6.12
N SER A 167 1.30 -19.04 5.57
CA SER A 167 2.06 -19.99 6.36
C SER A 167 3.11 -19.31 7.24
N GLU A 168 3.74 -18.24 6.73
CA GLU A 168 4.78 -17.48 7.43
C GLU A 168 4.25 -16.64 8.59
N TRP A 169 2.96 -16.30 8.59
CA TRP A 169 2.36 -15.61 9.73
C TRP A 169 2.47 -16.41 11.03
N LYS A 170 2.63 -17.74 10.96
CA LYS A 170 2.89 -18.60 12.13
C LYS A 170 4.23 -18.29 12.80
N SER A 171 5.25 -17.96 12.02
CA SER A 171 6.55 -17.46 12.50
C SER A 171 6.58 -15.93 12.59
N CYS A 172 5.40 -15.29 12.48
CA CYS A 172 5.22 -13.86 12.35
C CYS A 172 5.86 -13.24 11.09
N GLY A 173 6.43 -13.97 10.14
CA GLY A 173 6.97 -13.38 8.90
C GLY A 173 5.89 -13.08 7.84
N PRO A 174 6.17 -12.28 6.80
CA PRO A 174 7.31 -11.37 6.64
C PRO A 174 7.13 -10.06 7.44
N TYR A 175 8.20 -9.31 7.64
CA TYR A 175 8.26 -8.06 8.41
C TYR A 175 7.22 -7.03 7.96
N VAL A 176 6.92 -6.95 6.66
CA VAL A 176 5.86 -6.09 6.12
C VAL A 176 4.48 -6.40 6.72
N CYS A 177 4.16 -7.68 6.93
CA CYS A 177 2.92 -8.12 7.57
C CYS A 177 2.93 -7.78 9.07
N GLN A 178 4.05 -8.00 9.77
CA GLN A 178 4.21 -7.60 11.17
C GLN A 178 3.97 -6.10 11.37
N LYS A 179 4.62 -5.30 10.53
CA LYS A 179 4.66 -3.85 10.64
C LYS A 179 3.31 -3.18 10.44
N ASN A 180 2.48 -3.73 9.55
CA ASN A 180 1.22 -3.12 9.13
C ASN A 180 -0.03 -3.84 9.67
N CYS A 181 0.07 -5.15 9.94
CA CYS A 181 -1.06 -6.00 10.36
C CYS A 181 -0.82 -6.74 11.68
N GLY A 182 0.35 -6.60 12.32
CA GLY A 182 0.66 -7.24 13.59
C GLY A 182 -0.09 -6.64 14.77
N LEU A 183 -0.82 -7.48 15.52
CA LEU A 183 -1.49 -7.06 16.75
C LEU A 183 -0.50 -7.05 17.94
N LYS A 184 -0.49 -5.93 18.65
CA LYS A 184 0.30 -5.72 19.88
C LYS A 184 -0.60 -5.90 21.10
N ILE A 185 -0.15 -6.64 22.10
CA ILE A 185 -0.84 -6.71 23.40
C ILE A 185 -0.48 -5.44 24.19
N SER A 186 -1.48 -4.67 24.63
CA SER A 186 -1.28 -3.67 25.68
C SER A 186 -1.20 -4.39 27.04
N GLY A 187 -0.34 -3.92 27.95
CA GLY A 187 -0.09 -4.57 29.25
C GLY A 187 -1.32 -4.79 30.15
N SER A 188 -2.51 -4.32 29.76
CA SER A 188 -3.80 -4.50 30.42
C SER A 188 -4.39 -5.91 30.30
N ASP A 189 -3.96 -6.72 29.33
CA ASP A 189 -4.53 -8.07 29.12
C ASP A 189 -3.89 -9.16 30.00
N ARG A 190 -2.97 -8.79 30.91
CA ARG A 190 -2.27 -9.73 31.81
C ARG A 190 -3.08 -10.15 33.05
N ILE A 191 -4.32 -9.68 33.25
CA ILE A 191 -5.10 -9.92 34.50
C ILE A 191 -6.29 -10.88 34.29
N LYS A 192 -6.38 -11.59 33.17
CA LYS A 192 -7.42 -12.64 33.00
C LYS A 192 -6.84 -13.94 32.49
N GLN A 193 -6.08 -14.63 33.34
CA GLN A 193 -6.02 -16.09 33.39
C GLN A 193 -6.05 -16.51 34.86
#